data_AF-A0A923XSU5-F1
#
_entry.id   AF-A0A923XSU5-F1
#
_cell.length_a   1.000
_cell.length_b   1.000
_cell.length_c   1.000
_cell.angle_alpha   90.00
_cell.angle_beta   90.00
_cell.angle_gamma   90.00
#
_symmetry.space_group_name_H-M   'P 1'
#
loop_
_entity.id
_entity.type
_entity.pdbx_description
1 polymer ?
#
loop_
_entity_poly.entity_id
_entity_poly.type
_entity_poly.pdbx_seq_one_letter_code
_entity_poly.pdbx_strand_id
1 'polypeptide(L)'
;MGLSVPELPTNNLPMFGKASNNTQDFISILRSRKLADSIIKSLHLEKNNEIYDRDNPSFQNTVEEFQKKVKIFAPTNKDSTIKVKARFKDKSIAIKICNKYFYQLNRYLKENNYLSTTRNRKFVEEQLTRITGELRVVEVDLLNFKKTNKTVSLPDEITEYIKYISDLEGQELKSKIELKDLAEKIKVTTQKISDFNPEWQNALRELEINQAGLKTRQKVLEDAKTKYFKLLNSLPSKGLVMARLERELKIKNTLYLLFTQQLESAKIEEAKELDPFKVLDSAFVSNKPVFPRKRITTAVGFVMSLIISILFAFFIEYWQKASKLSNVLDSEDITIKDEQE
;
A
#
# COMPACT_ATOMS: atom_id res chain seq x y z
N MET A 1 -39.34 -14.21 35.70
CA MET A 1 -38.75 -14.72 34.44
C MET A 1 -37.28 -14.35 34.46
N GLY A 2 -36.38 -15.31 34.64
CA GLY A 2 -34.94 -15.05 34.69
C GLY A 2 -34.47 -14.57 33.31
N LEU A 3 -34.12 -13.29 33.22
CA LEU A 3 -33.51 -12.73 32.02
C LEU A 3 -32.07 -13.26 31.99
N SER A 4 -31.83 -14.25 31.13
CA SER A 4 -30.49 -14.76 30.89
C SER A 4 -29.61 -13.62 30.38
N VAL A 5 -28.55 -13.34 31.13
CA VAL A 5 -27.48 -12.43 30.72
C VAL A 5 -26.87 -13.02 29.46
N PRO A 6 -26.94 -12.35 28.29
CA PRO A 6 -26.22 -12.82 27.12
C PRO A 6 -24.74 -12.77 27.46
N GLU A 7 -24.04 -13.90 27.36
CA GLU A 7 -22.58 -13.90 27.42
C GLU A 7 -22.07 -12.89 26.40
N LEU A 8 -21.16 -12.00 26.84
CA LEU A 8 -20.50 -11.06 25.94
C LEU A 8 -19.90 -11.89 24.81
N PRO A 9 -20.29 -11.66 23.54
CA PRO A 9 -19.75 -12.44 22.43
C PRO A 9 -18.24 -12.25 22.44
N THR A 10 -17.51 -13.36 22.58
CA THR A 10 -16.04 -13.47 22.57
C THR A 10 -15.39 -13.04 21.26
N ASN A 11 -16.16 -12.46 20.33
CA ASN A 11 -15.62 -11.89 19.11
C ASN A 11 -14.77 -10.66 19.44
N ASN A 12 -13.46 -10.79 19.21
CA ASN A 12 -12.52 -9.68 19.11
C ASN A 12 -13.07 -8.55 18.23
N LEU A 13 -12.61 -7.32 18.48
CA LEU A 13 -12.89 -6.20 17.57
C LEU A 13 -12.37 -6.55 16.17
N PRO A 14 -13.05 -6.11 15.11
CA PRO A 14 -12.50 -6.24 13.75
C PRO A 14 -11.09 -5.65 13.71
N MET A 15 -10.17 -6.37 13.10
CA MET A 15 -8.82 -5.88 12.88
C MET A 15 -8.86 -4.82 11.78
N PHE A 16 -8.42 -3.61 12.10
CA PHE A 16 -8.30 -2.51 11.14
C PHE A 16 -7.13 -2.80 10.20
N GLY A 17 -7.29 -2.46 8.92
CA GLY A 17 -6.15 -2.43 8.00
C GLY A 17 -5.77 -3.76 7.33
N LYS A 18 -6.56 -4.85 7.45
CA LYS A 18 -6.50 -5.97 6.49
C LYS A 18 -7.04 -5.52 5.12
N ALA A 19 -6.31 -4.64 4.46
CA ALA A 19 -6.54 -4.27 3.08
C ALA A 19 -5.75 -5.23 2.19
N SER A 20 -6.50 -6.05 1.47
CA SER A 20 -6.07 -6.85 0.34
C SER A 20 -5.24 -6.03 -0.66
N ASN A 21 -4.06 -6.57 -0.99
CA ASN A 21 -3.10 -6.22 -2.07
C ASN A 21 -1.73 -5.62 -1.69
N ASN A 22 -1.12 -6.13 -0.62
CA ASN A 22 0.31 -5.97 -0.30
C ASN A 22 1.23 -6.06 -1.54
N THR A 23 0.93 -6.93 -2.51
CA THR A 23 1.78 -7.14 -3.68
C THR A 23 1.86 -5.94 -4.62
N GLN A 24 0.74 -5.26 -4.92
CA GLN A 24 0.75 -4.08 -5.79
C GLN A 24 1.40 -2.88 -5.07
N ASP A 25 1.15 -2.77 -3.78
CA ASP A 25 1.78 -1.79 -2.92
C ASP A 25 3.30 -2.00 -2.83
N PHE A 26 3.77 -3.25 -2.73
CA PHE A 26 5.19 -3.55 -2.78
C PHE A 26 5.79 -3.19 -4.14
N ILE A 27 5.07 -3.44 -5.24
CA ILE A 27 5.54 -3.07 -6.59
C ILE A 27 5.64 -1.56 -6.74
N SER A 28 4.66 -0.79 -6.27
CA SER A 28 4.68 0.67 -6.33
C SER A 28 5.82 1.25 -5.49
N ILE A 29 6.06 0.70 -4.28
CA ILE A 29 7.20 1.06 -3.43
C ILE A 29 8.53 0.70 -4.11
N LEU A 30 8.66 -0.50 -4.67
CA LEU A 30 9.88 -0.94 -5.38
C LEU A 30 10.17 -0.04 -6.59
N ARG A 31 9.14 0.41 -7.32
CA ARG A 31 9.28 1.33 -8.47
C ARG A 31 9.49 2.78 -8.06
N SER A 32 9.29 3.11 -6.78
CA SER A 32 9.37 4.49 -6.31
C SER A 32 10.78 5.07 -6.46
N ARG A 33 10.83 6.37 -6.78
CA ARG A 33 12.07 7.15 -6.83
C ARG A 33 12.81 7.12 -5.49
N LYS A 34 12.08 7.28 -4.38
CA LYS A 34 12.63 7.32 -3.02
C LYS A 34 13.39 6.03 -2.66
N LEU A 35 12.92 4.87 -3.10
CA LEU A 35 13.60 3.60 -2.86
C LEU A 35 14.86 3.47 -3.74
N ALA A 36 14.79 3.89 -5.01
CA ALA A 36 15.96 3.97 -5.88
C ALA A 36 17.05 4.89 -5.30
N ASP A 37 16.68 6.10 -4.83
CA ASP A 37 17.59 7.04 -4.17
C ASP A 37 18.32 6.38 -2.99
N SER A 38 17.57 5.69 -2.13
CA SER A 38 18.11 5.00 -0.95
C SER A 38 19.09 3.89 -1.32
N ILE A 39 18.80 3.13 -2.38
CA ILE A 39 19.70 2.07 -2.86
C ILE A 39 20.99 2.65 -3.42
N ILE A 40 20.90 3.65 -4.30
CA ILE A 40 22.06 4.30 -4.93
C ILE A 40 23.01 4.83 -3.85
N LYS A 41 22.48 5.56 -2.86
CA LYS A 41 23.27 6.09 -1.74
C LYS A 41 23.88 4.99 -0.89
N SER A 42 23.11 3.95 -0.57
CA SER A 42 23.57 2.86 0.29
C SER A 42 24.63 1.96 -0.34
N LEU A 43 24.74 1.96 -1.67
CA LEU A 43 25.73 1.20 -2.43
C LEU A 43 26.85 2.09 -2.98
N HIS A 44 26.84 3.39 -2.66
CA HIS A 44 27.78 4.39 -3.16
C HIS A 44 27.89 4.43 -4.70
N LEU A 45 26.74 4.36 -5.38
CA LEU A 45 26.66 4.31 -6.84
C LEU A 45 26.49 5.68 -7.50
N GLU A 46 26.52 6.78 -6.73
CA GLU A 46 26.24 8.14 -7.22
C GLU A 46 27.16 8.57 -8.37
N LYS A 47 28.39 8.07 -8.39
CA LYS A 47 29.40 8.35 -9.42
C LYS A 47 29.66 7.15 -10.34
N ASN A 48 28.77 6.16 -10.35
CA ASN A 48 28.95 4.98 -11.18
C ASN A 48 28.83 5.35 -12.67
N ASN A 49 29.85 5.04 -13.46
CA ASN A 49 29.95 5.41 -14.88
C ASN A 49 28.80 4.90 -15.78
N GLU A 50 27.96 3.97 -15.32
CA GLU A 50 26.81 3.50 -16.10
C GLU A 50 25.51 4.28 -15.85
N ILE A 51 25.40 4.98 -14.73
CA ILE A 51 24.19 5.73 -14.34
C ILE A 51 24.46 7.20 -14.10
N TYR A 52 25.71 7.58 -13.84
CA TYR A 52 26.12 8.96 -13.67
C TYR A 52 26.45 9.57 -15.04
N ASP A 53 25.67 10.57 -15.42
CA ASP A 53 25.94 11.40 -16.58
C ASP A 53 26.96 12.49 -16.21
N ARG A 54 28.11 12.49 -16.90
CA ARG A 54 29.18 13.48 -16.67
C ARG A 54 28.88 14.81 -17.33
N ASP A 55 28.10 14.81 -18.40
CA ASP A 55 27.78 16.00 -19.19
C ASP A 55 26.65 16.78 -18.51
N ASN A 56 25.74 16.08 -17.82
CA ASN A 56 24.70 16.69 -16.99
C ASN A 56 24.64 16.05 -15.59
N PRO A 57 25.55 16.45 -14.67
CA PRO A 57 25.71 15.82 -13.36
C PRO A 57 24.58 16.22 -12.40
N SER A 58 23.45 15.54 -12.51
CA SER A 58 22.32 15.66 -11.58
C SER A 58 22.02 14.31 -10.94
N PHE A 59 21.83 14.33 -9.61
CA PHE A 59 21.40 13.14 -8.88
C PHE A 59 20.05 12.63 -9.40
N GLN A 60 19.17 13.51 -9.86
CA GLN A 60 17.91 13.11 -10.48
C GLN A 60 18.11 12.28 -11.75
N ASN A 61 19.00 12.72 -12.65
CA ASN A 61 19.33 11.97 -13.86
C ASN A 61 19.93 10.61 -13.51
N THR A 62 20.78 10.55 -12.48
CA THR A 62 21.36 9.29 -12.00
C THR A 62 20.30 8.30 -11.55
N VAL A 63 19.26 8.79 -10.87
CA VAL A 63 18.14 7.96 -10.42
C VAL A 63 17.30 7.47 -11.59
N GLU A 64 17.02 8.34 -12.57
CA GLU A 64 16.27 7.98 -13.77
C GLU A 64 17.01 6.91 -14.60
N GLU A 65 18.32 7.06 -14.80
CA GLU A 65 19.15 6.06 -15.49
C GLU A 65 19.23 4.73 -14.71
N PHE A 66 19.32 4.81 -13.38
CA PHE A 66 19.25 3.63 -12.53
C PHE A 66 17.91 2.89 -12.67
N GLN A 67 16.78 3.61 -12.67
CA GLN A 67 15.45 3.03 -12.85
C GLN A 67 15.25 2.43 -14.25
N LYS A 68 15.89 2.97 -15.30
CA LYS A 68 15.89 2.35 -16.65
C LYS A 68 16.63 1.01 -16.66
N LYS A 69 17.72 0.90 -15.90
CA LYS A 69 18.56 -0.32 -15.81
C LYS A 69 17.99 -1.40 -14.89
N VAL A 70 17.18 -1.03 -13.90
CA VAL A 70 16.53 -1.98 -12.99
C VAL A 70 15.05 -2.14 -13.32
N LYS A 71 14.64 -3.35 -13.70
CA LYS A 71 13.25 -3.66 -14.05
C LYS A 71 12.59 -4.52 -12.98
N ILE A 72 11.41 -4.09 -12.54
CA ILE A 72 10.55 -4.80 -11.58
C ILE A 72 9.36 -5.40 -12.33
N PHE A 73 9.30 -6.73 -12.32
CA PHE A 73 8.25 -7.51 -12.96
C PHE A 73 7.15 -7.78 -11.93
N ALA A 74 5.93 -7.39 -12.29
CA ALA A 74 4.74 -7.73 -11.54
C ALA A 74 4.43 -9.23 -11.69
N PRO A 75 3.78 -9.84 -10.69
CA PRO A 75 3.29 -11.20 -10.79
C PRO A 75 2.34 -11.34 -11.98
N THR A 76 2.55 -12.37 -12.80
CA THR A 76 1.58 -12.81 -13.82
C THR A 76 0.40 -13.51 -13.14
N ASN A 77 -0.78 -13.57 -13.75
CA ASN A 77 -2.02 -14.15 -13.18
C ASN A 77 -1.90 -15.58 -12.59
N LYS A 78 -0.76 -16.27 -12.75
CA LYS A 78 -0.48 -17.62 -12.21
C LYS A 78 0.61 -17.66 -11.12
N ASP A 79 1.43 -16.63 -10.96
CA ASP A 79 2.57 -16.61 -10.01
C ASP A 79 2.44 -15.38 -9.10
N SER A 80 2.38 -15.52 -7.77
CA SER A 80 2.36 -14.40 -6.81
C SER A 80 3.74 -13.79 -6.53
N THR A 81 4.69 -13.94 -7.46
CA THR A 81 6.10 -13.58 -7.24
C THR A 81 6.49 -12.24 -7.87
N ILE A 82 7.26 -11.43 -7.13
CA ILE A 82 7.88 -10.20 -7.65
C ILE A 82 9.31 -10.53 -8.08
N LYS A 83 9.70 -10.15 -9.30
CA LYS A 83 11.06 -10.37 -9.82
C LYS A 83 11.75 -9.03 -10.06
N VAL A 84 12.97 -8.87 -9.54
CA VAL A 84 13.82 -7.70 -9.77
C VAL A 84 14.98 -8.11 -10.68
N LYS A 85 15.20 -7.38 -11.78
CA LYS A 85 16.34 -7.61 -12.68
C LYS A 85 17.13 -6.32 -12.87
N ALA A 86 18.40 -6.33 -12.48
CA ALA A 86 19.35 -5.25 -12.72
C ALA A 86 20.25 -5.57 -13.92
N ARG A 87 20.49 -4.59 -14.80
CA ARG A 87 21.38 -4.72 -15.97
C ARG A 87 22.58 -3.76 -15.85
N PHE A 88 23.71 -4.31 -15.41
CA PHE A 88 24.98 -3.61 -15.25
C PHE A 88 26.11 -4.41 -15.90
N LYS A 89 27.18 -3.73 -16.31
CA LYS A 89 28.41 -4.34 -16.84
C LYS A 89 29.11 -5.16 -15.75
N ASP A 90 29.21 -4.61 -14.55
CA ASP A 90 29.74 -5.34 -13.39
C ASP A 90 28.67 -6.27 -12.78
N LYS A 91 28.96 -7.56 -12.84
CA LYS A 91 28.14 -8.65 -12.29
C LYS A 91 27.91 -8.50 -10.78
N SER A 92 28.94 -8.08 -10.05
CA SER A 92 28.91 -7.93 -8.60
C SER A 92 27.97 -6.78 -8.19
N ILE A 93 27.99 -5.68 -8.92
CA ILE A 93 27.08 -4.55 -8.71
C ILE A 93 25.64 -4.98 -8.96
N ALA A 94 25.37 -5.72 -10.04
CA ALA A 94 24.03 -6.21 -10.35
C ALA A 94 23.44 -7.09 -9.22
N ILE A 95 24.23 -8.02 -8.66
CA ILE A 95 23.83 -8.86 -7.52
C ILE A 95 23.53 -8.00 -6.30
N LYS A 96 24.47 -7.10 -5.93
CA LYS A 96 24.33 -6.22 -4.77
C LYS A 96 23.06 -5.38 -4.87
N ILE A 97 22.77 -4.81 -6.05
CA ILE A 97 21.55 -4.04 -6.28
C ILE A 97 20.31 -4.90 -6.04
N CYS A 98 20.18 -6.05 -6.70
CA CYS A 98 19.00 -6.91 -6.57
C CYS A 98 18.75 -7.36 -5.12
N ASN A 99 19.80 -7.77 -4.40
CA ASN A 99 19.66 -8.15 -2.99
C ASN A 99 19.31 -6.94 -2.11
N LYS A 100 19.88 -5.76 -2.40
CA LYS A 100 19.63 -4.53 -1.64
C LYS A 100 18.20 -4.02 -1.81
N TYR A 101 17.56 -4.25 -2.95
CA TYR A 101 16.16 -3.89 -3.19
C TYR A 101 15.22 -4.48 -2.13
N PHE A 102 15.33 -5.78 -1.87
CA PHE A 102 14.49 -6.45 -0.87
C PHE A 102 14.81 -5.98 0.54
N TYR A 103 16.09 -5.80 0.89
CA TYR A 103 16.48 -5.23 2.18
C TYR A 103 15.87 -3.84 2.41
N GLN A 104 15.97 -2.94 1.41
CA GLN A 104 15.43 -1.59 1.51
C GLN A 104 13.91 -1.57 1.51
N LEU A 105 13.26 -2.50 0.80
CA LEU A 105 11.80 -2.68 0.90
C LEU A 105 11.40 -3.08 2.32
N ASN A 106 12.02 -4.09 2.92
CA ASN A 106 11.71 -4.52 4.29
C ASN A 106 11.88 -3.36 5.28
N ARG A 107 13.00 -2.64 5.16
CA ARG A 107 13.28 -1.44 5.97
C ARG A 107 12.20 -0.37 5.80
N TYR A 108 11.84 -0.03 4.57
CA TYR A 108 10.81 0.97 4.28
C TYR A 108 9.45 0.57 4.86
N LEU A 109 9.07 -0.70 4.76
CA LEU A 109 7.81 -1.22 5.29
C LEU A 109 7.76 -1.12 6.82
N LYS A 110 8.88 -1.43 7.50
CA LYS A 110 9.03 -1.30 8.95
C LYS A 110 9.01 0.15 9.42
N GLU A 111 9.79 1.03 8.80
CA GLU A 111 9.89 2.45 9.19
C GLU A 111 8.55 3.19 8.99
N ASN A 112 7.81 2.89 7.92
CA ASN A 112 6.56 3.59 7.61
C ASN A 112 5.32 2.91 8.20
N ASN A 113 5.47 1.88 9.05
CA ASN A 113 4.36 1.09 9.59
C ASN A 113 3.42 0.61 8.49
N TYR A 114 3.95 0.21 7.34
CA TYR A 114 3.12 -0.16 6.19
C TYR A 114 2.37 -1.48 6.42
N LEU A 115 2.93 -2.31 7.31
CA LEU A 115 2.33 -3.57 7.74
C LEU A 115 0.97 -3.32 8.37
N SER A 116 -0.03 -4.07 7.92
CA SER A 116 -1.39 -3.99 8.46
C SER A 116 -1.42 -4.25 9.96
N THR A 117 -0.56 -5.14 10.46
CA THR A 117 -0.46 -5.47 11.88
C THR A 117 0.07 -4.31 12.72
N THR A 118 1.12 -3.62 12.28
CA THR A 118 1.64 -2.43 12.97
C THR A 118 0.62 -1.28 12.98
N ARG A 119 -0.07 -1.02 11.87
CA ARG A 119 -1.14 0.01 11.83
C ARG A 119 -2.27 -0.33 12.78
N ASN A 120 -2.68 -1.60 12.79
CA ASN A 120 -3.73 -2.06 13.68
C ASN A 120 -3.34 -1.91 15.15
N ARG A 121 -2.12 -2.32 15.54
CA ARG A 121 -1.63 -2.14 16.92
C ARG A 121 -1.68 -0.66 17.31
N LYS A 122 -1.11 0.23 16.50
CA LYS A 122 -1.09 1.68 16.79
C LYS A 122 -2.49 2.27 16.94
N PHE A 123 -3.40 1.91 16.05
CA PHE A 123 -4.80 2.32 16.15
C PHE A 123 -5.42 1.89 17.49
N VAL A 124 -5.23 0.62 17.88
CA VAL A 124 -5.74 0.07 19.15
C VAL A 124 -5.11 0.81 20.36
N GLU A 125 -3.80 1.10 20.33
CA GLU A 125 -3.10 1.89 21.37
C GLU A 125 -3.69 3.29 21.52
N GLU A 126 -3.95 3.99 20.41
CA GLU A 126 -4.56 5.32 20.40
C GLU A 126 -5.99 5.29 21.00
N GLN A 127 -6.81 4.29 20.60
CA GLN A 127 -8.15 4.15 21.15
C GLN A 127 -8.13 3.82 22.65
N LEU A 128 -7.23 2.94 23.09
CA LEU A 128 -7.08 2.57 24.49
C LEU A 128 -6.70 3.79 25.34
N THR A 129 -5.73 4.58 24.87
CA THR A 129 -5.31 5.82 25.54
C THR A 129 -6.47 6.79 25.73
N ARG A 130 -7.29 6.98 24.69
CA ARG A 130 -8.47 7.84 24.75
C ARG A 130 -9.49 7.32 25.78
N ILE A 131 -9.80 6.02 25.72
CA ILE A 131 -10.78 5.39 26.62
C ILE A 131 -10.31 5.42 28.07
N THR A 132 -9.02 5.21 28.33
CA THR A 132 -8.44 5.35 29.68
C THR A 132 -8.62 6.76 30.23
N GLY A 133 -8.45 7.78 29.41
CA GLY A 133 -8.72 9.18 29.79
C GLY A 133 -10.19 9.42 30.13
N GLU A 134 -11.10 8.99 29.25
CA GLU A 134 -12.54 9.12 29.44
C GLU A 134 -13.04 8.36 30.69
N LEU A 135 -12.55 7.13 30.92
CA LEU A 135 -12.88 6.33 32.10
C LEU A 135 -12.50 7.07 33.39
N ARG A 136 -11.30 7.65 33.44
CA ARG A 136 -10.81 8.38 34.61
C ARG A 136 -11.67 9.59 34.96
N VAL A 137 -12.15 10.33 33.95
CA VAL A 137 -13.06 11.47 34.17
C VAL A 137 -14.34 10.98 34.82
N VAL A 138 -14.95 9.91 34.28
CA VAL A 138 -16.19 9.34 34.82
C VAL A 138 -16.02 8.79 36.23
N GLU A 139 -14.89 8.15 36.52
CA GLU A 139 -14.54 7.69 37.87
C GLU A 139 -14.50 8.85 38.88
N VAL A 140 -13.82 9.94 38.53
CA VAL A 140 -13.72 11.13 39.37
C VAL A 140 -15.09 11.78 39.58
N ASP A 141 -15.89 11.91 38.51
CA ASP A 141 -17.24 12.48 38.58
C ASP A 141 -18.16 11.66 39.47
N LEU A 142 -18.13 10.33 39.33
CA LEU A 142 -18.91 9.42 40.17
C LEU A 142 -18.47 9.50 41.64
N LEU A 143 -17.16 9.56 41.90
CA LEU A 143 -16.63 9.72 43.27
C LEU A 143 -17.08 11.05 43.89
N ASN A 144 -17.00 12.15 43.16
CA ASN A 144 -17.43 13.47 43.63
C ASN A 144 -18.93 13.53 43.87
N PHE A 145 -19.73 12.93 42.98
CA PHE A 145 -21.17 12.82 43.14
C PHE A 145 -21.54 12.03 44.40
N LYS A 146 -20.90 10.88 44.64
CA LYS A 146 -21.11 10.04 45.84
C LYS A 146 -20.73 10.77 47.13
N LYS A 147 -19.61 11.50 47.13
CA LYS A 147 -19.16 12.31 48.30
C LYS A 147 -20.16 13.42 48.64
N THR A 148 -20.65 14.13 47.62
CA THR A 148 -21.50 15.32 47.81
C THR A 148 -22.94 14.95 48.19
N ASN A 149 -23.48 13.88 47.61
CA ASN A 149 -24.90 13.56 47.73
C ASN A 149 -25.24 12.51 48.79
N LYS A 150 -24.25 11.99 49.54
CA LYS A 150 -24.37 11.02 50.65
C LYS A 150 -25.58 10.08 50.53
N THR A 151 -25.32 8.88 49.99
CA THR A 151 -26.27 7.76 49.88
C THR A 151 -27.40 8.02 48.88
N VAL A 152 -27.06 7.94 47.59
CA VAL A 152 -28.03 7.71 46.53
C VAL A 152 -27.86 6.25 46.11
N SER A 153 -28.74 5.38 46.60
CA SER A 153 -28.80 3.98 46.16
C SER A 153 -29.74 3.88 44.98
N LEU A 154 -29.31 3.18 43.93
CA LEU A 154 -30.21 2.80 42.85
C LEU A 154 -30.95 1.53 43.27
N PRO A 155 -32.24 1.38 42.91
CA PRO A 155 -32.93 0.10 43.02
C PRO A 155 -32.20 -0.99 42.24
N ASP A 156 -32.25 -2.24 42.71
CA ASP A 156 -31.60 -3.38 42.05
C ASP A 156 -32.07 -3.55 40.60
N GLU A 157 -33.36 -3.29 40.34
CA GLU A 157 -33.95 -3.30 38.99
C GLU A 157 -33.26 -2.29 38.06
N ILE A 158 -32.98 -1.07 38.53
CA ILE A 158 -32.28 -0.04 37.74
C ILE A 158 -30.82 -0.44 37.49
N THR A 159 -30.18 -1.09 38.46
CA THR A 159 -28.80 -1.58 38.34
C THR A 159 -28.70 -2.68 37.29
N GLU A 160 -29.67 -3.61 37.25
CA GLU A 160 -29.76 -4.66 36.23
C GLU A 160 -30.06 -4.07 34.84
N TYR A 161 -30.94 -3.06 34.75
CA TYR A 161 -31.17 -2.33 33.50
C TYR A 161 -29.94 -1.55 33.02
N ILE A 162 -29.17 -0.94 33.93
CA ILE A 162 -27.89 -0.28 33.59
C ILE A 162 -26.92 -1.29 33.00
N LYS A 163 -26.83 -2.50 33.56
CA LYS A 163 -25.98 -3.57 33.01
C LYS A 163 -26.42 -3.92 31.59
N TYR A 164 -27.70 -4.18 31.39
CA TYR A 164 -28.26 -4.50 30.07
C TYR A 164 -27.96 -3.40 29.02
N ILE A 165 -28.16 -2.13 29.37
CA ILE A 165 -27.92 -1.01 28.45
C ILE A 165 -26.43 -0.77 28.23
N SER A 166 -25.59 -0.96 29.25
CA SER A 166 -24.14 -0.86 29.09
C SER A 166 -23.62 -1.91 28.11
N ASP A 167 -24.18 -3.12 28.14
CA ASP A 167 -23.86 -4.18 27.18
C ASP A 167 -24.34 -3.81 25.77
N LEU A 168 -25.56 -3.25 25.63
CA LEU A 168 -26.08 -2.77 24.34
C LEU A 168 -25.24 -1.61 23.77
N GLU A 169 -24.83 -0.65 24.59
CA GLU A 169 -23.96 0.47 24.17
C GLU A 169 -22.56 -0.03 23.83
N GLY A 170 -22.04 -1.04 24.52
CA GLY A 170 -20.82 -1.76 24.14
C GLY A 170 -20.94 -2.40 22.75
N GLN A 171 -22.04 -3.09 22.48
CA GLN A 171 -22.32 -3.66 21.15
C GLN A 171 -22.49 -2.58 20.07
N GLU A 172 -23.14 -1.47 20.40
CA GLU A 172 -23.35 -0.37 19.47
C GLU A 172 -22.02 0.31 19.11
N LEU A 173 -21.15 0.54 20.10
CA LEU A 173 -19.84 1.11 19.85
C LEU A 173 -18.98 0.16 19.01
N LYS A 174 -19.02 -1.14 19.30
CA LYS A 174 -18.39 -2.16 18.45
C LYS A 174 -18.88 -2.08 17.00
N SER A 175 -20.19 -1.98 16.78
CA SER A 175 -20.79 -1.81 15.45
C SER A 175 -20.37 -0.49 14.78
N LYS A 176 -20.27 0.62 15.54
CA LYS A 176 -19.76 1.91 15.03
C LYS A 176 -18.31 1.80 14.56
N ILE A 177 -17.48 1.08 15.31
CA ILE A 177 -16.08 0.82 14.97
C ILE A 177 -16.01 -0.03 13.69
N GLU A 178 -16.79 -1.11 13.60
CA GLU A 178 -16.92 -1.95 12.39
C GLU A 178 -17.36 -1.15 11.16
N LEU A 179 -18.32 -0.24 11.31
CA LEU A 179 -18.78 0.65 10.24
C LEU A 179 -17.71 1.65 9.80
N LYS A 180 -16.91 2.17 10.73
CA LYS A 180 -15.80 3.08 10.39
C LYS A 180 -14.72 2.34 9.58
N ASP A 181 -14.37 1.11 9.98
CA ASP A 181 -13.45 0.25 9.24
C ASP A 181 -13.97 -0.06 7.83
N LEU A 182 -15.24 -0.48 7.72
CA LEU A 182 -15.86 -0.76 6.43
C LEU A 182 -15.92 0.48 5.53
N ALA A 183 -16.23 1.65 6.08
CA ALA A 183 -16.26 2.89 5.31
C ALA A 183 -14.87 3.24 4.74
N GLU A 184 -13.79 3.01 5.51
CA GLU A 184 -12.42 3.18 5.03
C GLU A 184 -12.07 2.17 3.93
N LYS A 185 -12.43 0.89 4.12
CA LYS A 185 -12.24 -0.16 3.10
C LYS A 185 -12.99 0.16 1.81
N ILE A 186 -14.25 0.63 1.91
CA ILE A 186 -15.06 1.06 0.77
C ILE A 186 -14.37 2.22 0.05
N LYS A 187 -13.95 3.27 0.77
CA LYS A 187 -13.25 4.42 0.18
C LYS A 187 -12.00 4.01 -0.60
N VAL A 188 -11.17 3.14 -0.03
CA VAL A 188 -9.97 2.61 -0.69
C VAL A 188 -10.34 1.77 -1.92
N THR A 189 -11.38 0.93 -1.80
CA THR A 189 -11.83 0.06 -2.89
C THR A 189 -12.40 0.88 -4.05
N THR A 190 -13.22 1.89 -3.77
CA THR A 190 -13.79 2.77 -4.78
C THR A 190 -12.71 3.52 -5.57
N GLN A 191 -11.62 3.95 -4.91
CA GLN A 191 -10.48 4.57 -5.60
C GLN A 191 -9.79 3.63 -6.61
N LYS A 192 -9.85 2.30 -6.38
CA LYS A 192 -9.27 1.28 -7.26
C LYS A 192 -10.19 0.85 -8.41
N ILE A 193 -11.45 1.30 -8.44
CA ILE A 193 -12.44 0.94 -9.48
C ILE A 193 -12.14 1.61 -10.83
N SER A 194 -11.21 2.58 -10.89
CA SER A 194 -10.76 3.18 -12.16
C SER A 194 -10.26 2.16 -13.19
N ASP A 195 -9.90 0.95 -12.73
CA ASP A 195 -9.29 -0.09 -13.56
C ASP A 195 -10.30 -1.07 -14.20
N PHE A 196 -11.63 -0.80 -14.10
CA PHE A 196 -12.71 -1.63 -14.69
C PHE A 196 -12.60 -3.16 -14.43
N ASN A 197 -12.01 -3.57 -13.30
CA ASN A 197 -11.94 -4.98 -12.94
C ASN A 197 -13.26 -5.42 -12.23
N PRO A 198 -13.99 -6.44 -12.76
CA PRO A 198 -15.23 -6.94 -12.16
C PRO A 198 -15.05 -7.51 -10.73
N GLU A 199 -13.84 -7.93 -10.35
CA GLU A 199 -13.54 -8.40 -8.98
C GLU A 199 -13.76 -7.29 -7.94
N TRP A 200 -13.36 -6.05 -8.23
CA TRP A 200 -13.53 -4.92 -7.31
C TRP A 200 -14.98 -4.49 -7.17
N GLN A 201 -15.78 -4.63 -8.23
CA GLN A 201 -17.22 -4.35 -8.17
C GLN A 201 -17.94 -5.35 -7.26
N ASN A 202 -17.59 -6.64 -7.38
CA ASN A 202 -18.14 -7.67 -6.50
C ASN A 202 -17.72 -7.46 -5.04
N ALA A 203 -16.45 -7.13 -4.79
CA ALA A 203 -15.94 -6.82 -3.46
C ALA A 203 -16.64 -5.59 -2.84
N LEU A 204 -16.84 -4.52 -3.62
CA LEU A 204 -17.55 -3.33 -3.16
C LEU A 204 -18.99 -3.66 -2.76
N ARG A 205 -19.71 -4.44 -3.59
CA ARG A 205 -21.09 -4.86 -3.31
C ARG A 205 -21.20 -5.64 -2.00
N GLU A 206 -20.26 -6.54 -1.73
CA GLU A 206 -20.22 -7.29 -0.47
C GLU A 206 -20.03 -6.35 0.74
N LEU A 207 -19.12 -5.38 0.63
CA LEU A 207 -18.90 -4.38 1.69
C LEU A 207 -20.15 -3.51 1.94
N GLU A 208 -20.87 -3.13 0.90
CA GLU A 208 -22.11 -2.35 1.01
C GLU A 208 -23.23 -3.13 1.70
N ILE A 209 -23.39 -4.43 1.38
CA ILE A 209 -24.35 -5.31 2.05
C ILE A 209 -24.00 -5.43 3.54
N ASN A 210 -22.73 -5.63 3.87
CA ASN A 210 -22.26 -5.69 5.26
C ASN A 210 -22.54 -4.37 6.00
N GLN A 211 -22.30 -3.24 5.35
CA GLN A 211 -22.60 -1.91 5.91
C GLN A 211 -24.10 -1.73 6.18
N ALA A 212 -24.96 -2.17 5.25
CA ALA A 212 -26.41 -2.11 5.41
C ALA A 212 -26.89 -2.97 6.60
N GLY A 213 -26.34 -4.18 6.75
CA GLY A 213 -26.61 -5.06 7.89
C GLY A 213 -26.27 -4.42 9.23
N LEU A 214 -25.08 -3.81 9.34
CA LEU A 214 -24.65 -3.12 10.57
C LEU A 214 -25.50 -1.87 10.88
N LYS A 215 -25.90 -1.11 9.87
CA LYS A 215 -26.83 0.03 10.04
C LYS A 215 -28.19 -0.42 10.56
N THR A 216 -28.72 -1.54 10.07
CA THR A 216 -29.97 -2.12 10.60
C THR A 216 -29.79 -2.54 12.05
N ARG A 217 -28.67 -3.18 12.39
CA ARG A 217 -28.36 -3.52 13.79
C ARG A 217 -28.30 -2.28 14.68
N GLN A 218 -27.72 -1.18 14.22
CA GLN A 218 -27.72 0.09 14.97
C GLN A 218 -29.13 0.62 15.23
N LYS A 219 -30.03 0.55 14.26
CA LYS A 219 -31.43 0.97 14.45
C LYS A 219 -32.11 0.16 15.56
N VAL A 220 -31.94 -1.17 15.55
CA VAL A 220 -32.49 -2.05 16.58
C VAL A 220 -31.94 -1.71 17.98
N LEU A 221 -30.64 -1.39 18.07
CA LEU A 221 -30.01 -0.98 19.32
C LEU A 221 -30.53 0.38 19.82
N GLU A 222 -30.75 1.35 18.92
CA GLU A 222 -31.35 2.65 19.25
C GLU A 222 -32.80 2.53 19.75
N ASP A 223 -33.60 1.66 19.11
CA ASP A 223 -34.96 1.38 19.56
C ASP A 223 -34.97 0.79 20.99
N ALA A 224 -34.02 -0.10 21.30
CA ALA A 224 -33.87 -0.67 22.63
C ALA A 224 -33.47 0.39 23.68
N LYS A 225 -32.55 1.32 23.35
CA LYS A 225 -32.17 2.42 24.24
C LYS A 225 -33.30 3.42 24.46
N THR A 226 -34.10 3.70 23.44
CA THR A 226 -35.23 4.63 23.55
C THR A 226 -36.25 4.15 24.58
N LYS A 227 -36.48 2.83 24.66
CA LYS A 227 -37.31 2.21 25.71
C LYS A 227 -36.72 2.43 27.10
N TYR A 228 -35.40 2.31 27.25
CA TYR A 228 -34.72 2.56 28.52
C TYR A 228 -34.75 4.03 28.94
N PHE A 229 -34.54 4.98 28.03
CA PHE A 229 -34.60 6.41 28.36
C PHE A 229 -35.96 6.81 28.94
N LYS A 230 -37.06 6.18 28.48
CA LYS A 230 -38.39 6.36 29.07
C LYS A 230 -38.45 5.90 30.54
N LEU A 231 -37.81 4.78 30.86
CA LEU A 231 -37.74 4.25 32.23
C LEU A 231 -36.84 5.13 33.12
N LEU A 232 -35.69 5.58 32.63
CA LEU A 232 -34.74 6.47 33.32
C LEU A 232 -35.37 7.81 33.73
N ASN A 233 -36.23 8.36 32.86
CA ASN A 233 -36.91 9.62 33.12
C ASN A 233 -37.96 9.53 34.25
N SER A 234 -38.27 8.33 34.74
CA SER A 234 -39.11 8.14 35.93
C SER A 234 -38.34 8.31 37.24
N LEU A 235 -37.00 8.36 37.20
CA LEU A 235 -36.17 8.53 38.39
C LEU A 235 -36.13 10.00 38.85
N PRO A 236 -36.05 10.25 40.17
CA PRO A 236 -35.75 11.56 40.71
C PRO A 236 -34.40 12.10 40.19
N SER A 237 -34.26 13.43 40.13
CA SER A 237 -33.12 14.12 39.51
C SER A 237 -31.74 13.60 39.93
N LYS A 238 -31.55 13.30 41.23
CA LYS A 238 -30.29 12.73 41.75
C LYS A 238 -30.05 11.28 41.33
N GLY A 239 -31.10 10.45 41.33
CA GLY A 239 -31.02 9.05 40.90
C GLY A 239 -30.71 8.92 39.42
N LEU A 240 -31.23 9.84 38.60
CA LEU A 240 -30.95 9.90 37.16
C LEU A 240 -29.48 10.25 36.87
N VAL A 241 -28.90 11.22 37.59
CA VAL A 241 -27.46 11.56 37.43
C VAL A 241 -26.58 10.39 37.86
N MET A 242 -26.92 9.74 38.98
CA MET A 242 -26.22 8.55 39.46
C MET A 242 -26.25 7.42 38.43
N ALA A 243 -27.43 7.10 37.90
CA ALA A 243 -27.61 6.05 36.89
C ALA A 243 -26.82 6.34 35.59
N ARG A 244 -26.75 7.61 35.17
CA ARG A 244 -25.93 8.01 34.02
C ARG A 244 -24.44 7.79 34.27
N LEU A 245 -23.92 8.22 35.42
CA LEU A 245 -22.51 8.05 35.75
C LEU A 245 -22.11 6.57 35.88
N GLU A 246 -22.95 5.74 36.49
CA GLU A 246 -22.68 4.29 36.58
C GLU A 246 -22.75 3.59 35.22
N ARG A 247 -23.67 4.00 34.35
CA ARG A 247 -23.73 3.53 32.96
C ARG A 247 -22.46 3.89 32.19
N GLU A 248 -22.07 5.16 32.21
CA GLU A 248 -20.83 5.62 31.55
C GLU A 248 -19.61 4.85 32.10
N LEU A 249 -19.51 4.68 33.42
CA LEU A 249 -18.41 3.95 34.05
C LEU A 249 -18.34 2.52 33.51
N LYS A 250 -19.48 1.83 33.48
CA LYS A 250 -19.56 0.44 33.03
C LYS A 250 -19.17 0.31 31.56
N ILE A 251 -19.67 1.21 30.69
CA ILE A 251 -19.33 1.21 29.26
C ILE A 251 -17.84 1.43 29.08
N LYS A 252 -17.27 2.49 29.67
CA LYS A 252 -15.85 2.81 29.51
C LYS A 252 -14.96 1.68 30.04
N ASN A 253 -15.34 1.05 31.15
CA ASN A 253 -14.60 -0.10 31.69
C ASN A 253 -14.66 -1.33 30.76
N THR A 254 -15.85 -1.69 30.25
CA THR A 254 -16.00 -2.78 29.28
C THR A 254 -15.15 -2.54 28.03
N LEU A 255 -15.12 -1.30 27.54
CA LEU A 255 -14.30 -0.92 26.39
C LEU A 255 -12.81 -0.95 26.70
N TYR A 256 -12.40 -0.47 27.87
CA TYR A 256 -11.01 -0.56 28.31
C TYR A 256 -10.53 -2.01 28.30
N LEU A 257 -11.31 -2.93 28.87
CA LEU A 257 -11.00 -4.37 28.86
C LEU A 257 -10.93 -4.93 27.44
N LEU A 258 -11.90 -4.59 26.58
CA LEU A 258 -11.94 -5.05 25.19
C LEU A 258 -10.74 -4.56 24.38
N PHE A 259 -10.41 -3.27 24.45
CA PHE A 259 -9.26 -2.71 23.74
C PHE A 259 -7.93 -3.18 24.32
N THR A 260 -7.86 -3.48 25.63
CA THR A 260 -6.68 -4.11 26.24
C THR A 260 -6.48 -5.52 25.68
N GLN A 261 -7.54 -6.33 25.65
CA GLN A 261 -7.48 -7.66 25.04
C GLN A 261 -7.09 -7.59 23.55
N GLN A 262 -7.65 -6.62 22.82
CA GLN A 262 -7.32 -6.39 21.42
C GLN A 262 -5.87 -5.93 21.23
N LEU A 263 -5.31 -5.17 22.17
CA LEU A 263 -3.93 -4.73 22.10
C LEU A 263 -2.97 -5.91 22.22
N GLU A 264 -3.24 -6.81 23.16
CA GLU A 264 -2.43 -8.02 23.33
C GLU A 264 -2.53 -8.94 22.11
N SER A 265 -3.74 -9.10 21.53
CA SER A 265 -3.88 -9.86 20.28
C SER A 265 -3.14 -9.20 19.11
N ALA A 266 -3.19 -7.86 19.00
CA ALA A 266 -2.48 -7.11 17.96
C ALA A 266 -0.96 -7.20 18.10
N LYS A 267 -0.42 -7.15 19.33
CA LYS A 267 1.02 -7.37 19.60
C LYS A 267 1.46 -8.77 19.17
N ILE A 268 0.63 -9.78 19.45
CA ILE A 268 0.90 -11.16 19.02
C ILE A 268 0.88 -11.27 17.48
N GLU A 269 -0.09 -10.64 16.80
CA GLU A 269 -0.18 -10.70 15.34
C GLU A 269 0.97 -9.95 14.65
N GLU A 270 1.37 -8.78 15.17
CA GLU A 270 2.57 -8.08 14.71
C GLU A 270 3.84 -8.90 14.93
N ALA A 271 3.97 -9.57 16.08
CA ALA A 271 5.09 -10.46 16.36
C ALA A 271 5.11 -11.72 15.49
N LYS A 272 3.96 -12.13 14.92
CA LYS A 272 3.88 -13.24 13.95
C LYS A 272 4.28 -12.82 12.53
N GLU A 273 4.06 -11.56 12.15
CA GLU A 273 4.35 -11.03 10.81
C GLU A 273 5.83 -10.62 10.66
N LEU A 274 6.75 -11.52 11.04
CA LEU A 274 8.20 -11.23 11.13
C LEU A 274 8.84 -10.81 9.81
N ASP A 275 8.25 -11.18 8.66
CA ASP A 275 8.66 -10.67 7.35
C ASP A 275 7.45 -10.50 6.40
N PRO A 276 7.22 -9.28 5.86
CA PRO A 276 6.10 -9.01 4.94
C PRO A 276 6.17 -9.78 3.62
N PHE A 277 7.35 -10.30 3.27
CA PHE A 277 7.57 -11.09 2.08
C PHE A 277 8.69 -12.09 2.35
N LYS A 278 8.61 -13.25 1.70
CA LYS A 278 9.67 -14.25 1.72
C LYS A 278 10.54 -14.10 0.47
N VAL A 279 11.84 -13.91 0.65
CA VAL A 279 12.79 -13.98 -0.46
C VAL A 279 12.88 -15.45 -0.89
N LEU A 280 12.36 -15.76 -2.08
CA LEU A 280 12.38 -17.12 -2.62
C LEU A 280 13.79 -17.47 -3.13
N ASP A 281 14.34 -16.60 -3.99
CA ASP A 281 15.65 -16.77 -4.59
C ASP A 281 16.51 -15.53 -4.36
N SER A 282 17.77 -15.75 -3.96
CA SER A 282 18.77 -14.69 -3.95
C SER A 282 19.21 -14.33 -5.37
N ALA A 283 19.70 -13.11 -5.56
CA ALA A 283 20.13 -12.66 -6.88
C ALA A 283 21.30 -13.48 -7.43
N PHE A 284 21.15 -14.00 -8.65
CA PHE A 284 22.18 -14.70 -9.40
C PHE A 284 22.54 -13.96 -10.69
N VAL A 285 23.76 -14.19 -11.20
CA VAL A 285 24.23 -13.59 -12.46
C VAL A 285 23.88 -14.46 -13.65
N SER A 286 23.56 -13.80 -14.78
CA SER A 286 23.42 -14.52 -16.04
C SER A 286 24.80 -14.85 -16.61
N ASN A 287 25.02 -16.10 -16.98
CA ASN A 287 26.25 -16.54 -17.63
C ASN A 287 26.37 -16.06 -19.09
N LYS A 288 25.27 -15.60 -19.70
CA LYS A 288 25.23 -15.10 -21.08
C LYS A 288 25.04 -13.59 -21.08
N PRO A 289 25.76 -12.84 -21.94
CA PRO A 289 25.56 -11.40 -22.05
C PRO A 289 24.15 -11.10 -22.59
N VAL A 290 23.43 -10.20 -21.91
CA VAL A 290 22.07 -9.80 -22.30
C VAL A 290 22.09 -8.83 -23.50
N PHE A 291 23.13 -8.01 -23.59
CA PHE A 291 23.37 -7.05 -24.67
C PHE A 291 24.89 -6.80 -24.82
N PRO A 292 25.43 -6.60 -26.05
CA PRO A 292 24.76 -6.75 -27.34
C PRO A 292 24.51 -8.22 -27.70
N ARG A 293 23.39 -8.49 -28.40
CA ARG A 293 23.07 -9.84 -28.89
C ARG A 293 23.96 -10.17 -30.08
N LYS A 294 25.14 -10.76 -29.82
CA LYS A 294 26.19 -11.03 -30.82
C LYS A 294 25.65 -11.55 -32.17
N ARG A 295 24.71 -12.50 -32.15
CA ARG A 295 24.09 -13.06 -33.37
C ARG A 295 23.35 -12.01 -34.21
N ILE A 296 22.57 -11.15 -33.57
CA ILE A 296 21.80 -10.10 -34.27
C ILE A 296 22.74 -9.03 -34.79
N THR A 297 23.70 -8.58 -33.97
CA THR A 297 24.65 -7.54 -34.38
C THR A 297 25.51 -8.01 -35.56
N THR A 298 25.94 -9.27 -35.59
CA THR A 298 26.71 -9.83 -36.72
C THR A 298 25.84 -9.95 -37.97
N ALA A 299 24.58 -10.39 -37.85
CA ALA A 299 23.67 -10.48 -38.99
C ALA A 299 23.38 -9.11 -39.61
N VAL A 300 23.11 -8.09 -38.79
CA VAL A 300 22.89 -6.71 -39.25
C VAL A 300 24.16 -6.15 -39.90
N GLY A 301 25.33 -6.37 -39.29
CA GLY A 301 26.61 -5.96 -39.88
C GLY A 301 26.85 -6.58 -41.25
N PHE A 302 26.57 -7.88 -41.42
CA PHE A 302 26.70 -8.57 -42.69
C PHE A 302 25.78 -8.00 -43.78
N VAL A 303 24.51 -7.78 -43.46
CA VAL A 303 23.54 -7.21 -44.41
C VAL A 303 23.92 -5.77 -44.79
N MET A 304 24.33 -4.95 -43.82
CA MET A 304 24.80 -3.58 -44.09
C MET A 304 26.02 -3.58 -45.01
N SER A 305 26.98 -4.49 -44.80
CA SER A 305 28.15 -4.60 -45.67
C SER A 305 27.78 -4.99 -47.10
N LEU A 306 26.82 -5.91 -47.29
CA LEU A 306 26.34 -6.28 -48.64
C LEU A 306 25.68 -5.09 -49.35
N ILE A 307 24.83 -4.33 -48.65
CA ILE A 307 24.17 -3.15 -49.21
C ILE A 307 25.21 -2.09 -49.61
N ILE A 308 26.16 -1.80 -48.72
CA ILE A 308 27.24 -0.84 -48.99
C ILE A 308 28.08 -1.30 -50.19
N SER A 309 28.38 -2.60 -50.31
CA SER A 309 29.12 -3.16 -51.44
C SER A 309 28.39 -2.96 -52.77
N ILE A 310 27.08 -3.17 -52.80
CA ILE A 310 26.26 -2.99 -54.01
C ILE A 310 26.20 -1.51 -54.39
N LEU A 311 25.93 -0.63 -53.42
CA LEU A 311 25.90 0.82 -53.64
C LEU A 311 27.25 1.35 -54.15
N PHE A 312 28.35 0.83 -53.60
CA PHE A 312 29.70 1.22 -54.03
C PHE A 312 30.01 0.79 -55.47
N ALA A 313 29.54 -0.39 -55.89
CA ALA A 313 29.67 -0.85 -57.28
C ALA A 313 28.91 0.07 -58.25
N PHE A 314 27.66 0.43 -57.94
CA PHE A 314 26.90 1.39 -58.74
C PHE A 314 27.52 2.79 -58.75
N PHE A 315 28.09 3.23 -57.63
CA PHE A 315 28.77 4.51 -57.54
C PHE A 315 29.98 4.57 -58.48
N ILE A 316 30.80 3.51 -58.51
CA ILE A 316 31.93 3.41 -59.46
C ILE A 316 31.43 3.45 -60.91
N GLU A 317 30.37 2.69 -61.23
CA GLU A 317 29.82 2.68 -62.58
C GLU A 317 29.27 4.05 -63.00
N TYR A 318 28.57 4.74 -62.09
CA TYR A 318 28.07 6.09 -62.32
C TYR A 318 29.22 7.07 -62.56
N TRP A 319 30.27 7.01 -61.75
CA TRP A 319 31.44 7.88 -61.88
C TRP A 319 32.18 7.66 -63.21
N GLN A 320 32.33 6.40 -63.64
CA GLN A 320 32.93 6.06 -64.93
C GLN A 320 32.09 6.54 -66.13
N LYS A 321 30.75 6.46 -66.03
CA LYS A 321 29.87 7.00 -67.07
C LYS A 321 29.95 8.52 -67.13
N ALA A 322 29.97 9.19 -65.99
CA ALA A 322 30.12 10.65 -65.91
C ALA A 322 31.45 11.12 -66.54
N SER A 323 32.57 10.46 -66.25
CA SER A 323 33.87 10.81 -66.84
C SER A 323 33.96 10.52 -68.35
N LYS A 324 33.25 9.51 -68.84
CA LYS A 324 33.18 9.25 -70.30
C LYS A 324 32.37 10.31 -71.02
N LEU A 325 31.29 10.80 -70.41
CA LEU A 325 30.44 11.84 -70.99
C LEU A 325 31.17 13.19 -71.10
N SER A 326 31.97 13.57 -70.09
CA SER A 326 32.79 14.78 -70.18
C SER A 326 33.82 14.71 -71.31
N ASN A 327 34.50 13.56 -71.47
CA ASN A 327 35.49 13.38 -72.54
C ASN A 327 34.89 13.43 -73.95
N VAL A 328 33.60 13.06 -74.11
CA VAL A 328 32.90 13.15 -75.40
C VAL A 328 32.49 14.60 -75.69
N LEU A 329 31.99 15.33 -74.69
CA LEU A 329 31.65 16.75 -74.82
C LEU A 329 32.88 17.61 -75.12
N ASP A 330 34.03 17.31 -74.49
CA ASP A 330 35.30 17.97 -74.80
C ASP A 330 35.78 17.68 -76.24
N SER A 331 35.42 16.53 -76.83
CA SER A 331 35.78 16.18 -78.22
C SER A 331 34.84 16.79 -79.28
N GLU A 332 33.55 16.98 -78.96
CA GLU A 332 32.61 17.71 -79.83
C GLU A 332 32.95 19.21 -79.89
N ASP A 333 33.33 19.82 -78.75
CA ASP A 333 33.74 21.24 -78.72
C ASP A 333 35.03 21.53 -79.52
N ILE A 334 35.93 20.55 -79.67
CA ILE A 334 37.11 20.67 -80.54
C ILE A 334 36.71 20.61 -82.02
N THR A 335 35.70 19.80 -82.35
CA THR A 335 35.26 19.61 -83.74
C THR A 335 34.45 20.82 -84.25
N ILE A 336 33.66 21.47 -83.38
CA ILE A 336 32.88 22.67 -83.72
C ILE A 336 33.78 23.91 -83.87
N LYS A 337 34.93 23.98 -83.16
CA LYS A 337 35.90 25.07 -83.33
C LYS A 337 36.64 25.01 -84.67
N ASP A 338 36.94 23.81 -85.16
CA ASP A 338 37.61 23.63 -86.46
C ASP A 338 36.68 23.88 -87.66
N GLU A 339 35.36 23.97 -87.44
CA GLU A 339 34.35 24.26 -88.49
C GLU A 339 33.97 25.76 -88.58
N GLN A 340 34.54 26.63 -87.70
CA GLN A 340 34.25 28.07 -87.65
C GLN A 340 35.45 28.99 -87.98
N GLU A 341 36.60 28.45 -88.39
CA GLU A 341 37.69 29.17 -89.09
C GLU A 341 37.63 28.92 -90.60
#